data_AF-A0A2E3XPC7-F1
#
_entry.id   AF-A0A2E3XPC7-F1
#
_cell.length_a   1.000
_cell.length_b   1.000
_cell.length_c   1.000
_cell.angle_alpha   90.00
_cell.angle_beta   90.00
_cell.angle_gamma   90.00
#
_symmetry.space_group_name_H-M   'P 1'
#
loop_
_entity.id
_entity.type
_entity.pdbx_description
1 polymer ?
#
loop_
_entity_poly.entity_id
_entity_poly.type
_entity_poly.pdbx_seq_one_letter_code
_entity_poly.pdbx_strand_id
1 'polypeptide(L)' 'MRFLSVIIISGFLSFSSMGRTYEFIGSYFPEILEAQSNGKVIGLGADLTHRIAREMDVDINITLYPLKRAHLIMQRG' A
#
# COMPACT_ATOMS: atom_id res chain seq x y z
N MET A 1 -33.01 -6.93 27.66
CA MET A 1 -31.73 -6.19 27.78
C MET A 1 -30.48 -6.97 27.31
N ARG A 2 -30.49 -8.31 27.20
CA ARG A 2 -29.34 -9.11 26.73
C ARG A 2 -29.01 -8.97 25.24
N PHE A 3 -29.98 -8.69 24.38
CA PHE A 3 -29.76 -8.49 22.94
C PHE A 3 -29.09 -7.14 22.63
N LEU A 4 -29.37 -6.11 23.43
CA LEU A 4 -28.81 -4.77 23.23
C LEU A 4 -27.28 -4.76 23.44
N SER A 5 -26.79 -5.52 24.43
CA SER A 5 -25.36 -5.66 24.69
C SER A 5 -24.60 -6.38 23.58
N VAL A 6 -25.20 -7.38 22.93
CA VAL A 6 -24.56 -8.14 21.84
C VAL A 6 -24.39 -7.26 20.60
N ILE A 7 -25.38 -6.41 20.29
CA ILE A 7 -25.34 -5.49 19.16
C ILE A 7 -24.24 -4.43 19.35
N ILE A 8 -24.10 -3.92 20.58
CA ILE A 8 -23.05 -2.92 20.90
C ILE A 8 -21.66 -3.55 20.78
N ILE A 9 -21.44 -4.74 21.32
CA ILE A 9 -20.14 -5.43 21.25
C ILE A 9 -19.77 -5.78 19.79
N SER A 10 -20.73 -6.21 18.97
CA SER A 10 -20.50 -6.47 17.53
C SER A 10 -20.12 -5.19 16.75
N GLY A 11 -20.68 -4.03 17.13
CA GLY A 11 -20.35 -2.76 16.50
C GLY A 11 -18.92 -2.31 16.78
N PHE A 12 -18.42 -2.54 18.00
CA PHE A 12 -17.03 -2.20 18.37
C PHE A 12 -15.97 -3.09 17.72
N LEU A 13 -16.30 -4.34 17.38
CA LEU A 13 -15.39 -5.23 16.64
C LEU A 13 -15.21 -4.84 15.17
N SER A 14 -16.05 -3.94 14.65
CA SER A 14 -15.99 -3.47 13.26
C SER A 14 -15.08 -2.23 13.09
N PHE A 15 -14.35 -1.81 14.12
CA PHE A 15 -13.24 -0.88 13.95
C PHE A 15 -12.12 -1.58 13.19
N SER A 16 -12.20 -1.52 11.85
CA SER A 16 -11.10 -1.76 10.93
C SER A 16 -9.87 -1.07 11.51
N SER A 17 -8.82 -1.85 11.80
CA SER A 17 -7.55 -1.29 12.22
C SER A 17 -7.13 -0.29 11.16
N MET A 18 -6.87 0.96 11.54
CA MET A 18 -6.42 2.01 10.64
C MET A 18 -5.33 1.44 9.73
N GLY A 19 -5.66 1.28 8.45
CA GLY A 19 -4.83 0.59 7.46
C GLY A 19 -3.45 1.20 7.48
N ARG A 20 -2.42 0.39 7.75
CA ARG A 20 -1.05 0.88 7.72
C ARG A 20 -0.73 1.23 6.28
N THR A 21 -0.56 2.51 5.98
CA THR A 21 -0.07 2.93 4.66
C THR A 21 1.42 2.65 4.58
N TYR A 22 1.83 1.81 3.62
CA TYR A 22 3.24 1.51 3.35
C TYR A 22 3.76 2.29 2.15
N GLU A 23 5.02 2.68 2.18
CA GLU A 23 5.73 3.25 1.03
C GLU A 23 6.45 2.13 0.27
N PHE A 24 6.05 1.90 -0.98
CA PHE A 24 6.81 1.09 -1.91
C PHE A 24 7.74 1.99 -2.71
N ILE A 25 9.04 1.83 -2.45
CA ILE A 25 10.09 2.61 -3.13
C ILE A 25 10.58 1.83 -4.33
N GLY A 26 10.61 2.48 -5.49
CA GLY A 26 11.11 1.88 -6.73
C GLY A 26 11.96 2.84 -7.55
N SER A 27 12.47 2.33 -8.67
CA SER A 27 13.12 3.13 -9.72
C SER A 27 12.42 2.87 -11.04
N TYR A 28 12.54 3.80 -11.97
CA TYR A 28 12.01 3.63 -13.32
C TYR A 28 12.66 2.43 -14.01
N PHE A 29 11.82 1.52 -14.50
CA PHE A 29 12.20 0.39 -15.35
C PHE A 29 11.06 0.16 -16.37
N PRO A 30 11.33 0.24 -17.69
CA PRO A 30 10.30 0.04 -18.70
C PRO A 30 9.54 -1.28 -18.52
N GLU A 31 8.23 -1.26 -18.73
CA GLU A 31 7.25 -2.35 -18.55
C GLU A 31 7.12 -2.90 -17.12
N ILE A 32 8.03 -2.54 -16.21
CA ILE A 32 8.08 -3.02 -14.83
C ILE A 32 7.53 -1.96 -13.88
N LEU A 33 8.00 -0.72 -13.96
CA LEU A 33 7.64 0.34 -13.04
C LEU A 33 7.83 1.71 -13.72
N GLU A 34 6.73 2.32 -14.14
CA GLU A 34 6.73 3.56 -14.91
C GLU A 34 5.71 4.57 -14.39
N ALA A 35 6.06 5.85 -14.39
CA ALA A 35 5.10 6.92 -14.14
C ALA A 35 4.40 7.31 -15.46
N GLN A 36 3.07 7.29 -15.44
CA GLN A 36 2.25 7.92 -16.47
C GLN A 36 2.28 9.45 -16.33
N SER A 37 1.85 10.16 -17.38
CA SER A 37 1.73 11.62 -17.39
C SER A 37 0.82 12.21 -16.31
N ASN A 38 -0.12 11.41 -15.79
CA ASN A 38 -1.03 11.77 -14.70
C ASN A 38 -0.45 11.50 -13.30
N GLY A 39 0.81 11.04 -13.20
CA GLY A 39 1.48 10.69 -11.94
C GLY A 39 1.16 9.29 -11.41
N LYS A 40 0.31 8.50 -12.09
CA LYS A 40 0.04 7.11 -11.71
C LYS A 40 1.23 6.23 -12.08
N VAL A 41 1.63 5.35 -11.16
CA VAL A 41 2.64 4.32 -11.45
C VAL A 41 1.98 3.07 -12.03
N ILE A 42 2.53 2.55 -13.13
CA ILE A 42 2.04 1.40 -13.87
C ILE A 42 3.17 0.39 -14.14
N GLY A 43 2.82 -0.76 -14.71
CA GLY A 43 3.74 -1.83 -15.07
C GLY A 43 3.61 -3.03 -14.13
N LEU A 44 4.32 -4.11 -14.46
CA LEU A 44 4.21 -5.38 -13.73
C LEU A 44 4.47 -5.23 -12.22
N GLY A 45 5.47 -4.43 -11.85
CA GLY A 45 5.82 -4.16 -10.46
C GLY A 45 4.72 -3.39 -9.72
N ALA A 46 4.01 -2.47 -10.39
CA ALA A 46 2.90 -1.74 -9.78
C ALA A 46 1.71 -2.68 -9.53
N ASP A 47 1.38 -3.54 -10.49
CA ASP A 47 0.29 -4.51 -10.38
C ASP A 47 0.55 -5.53 -9.27
N LEU A 48 1.79 -6.03 -9.17
CA LEU A 48 2.20 -6.94 -8.09
C LEU A 48 2.11 -6.27 -6.72
N THR A 49 2.60 -5.03 -6.60
CA THR A 49 2.56 -4.27 -5.35
C THR A 49 1.13 -4.01 -4.89
N HIS A 50 0.23 -3.63 -5.80
CA HIS A 50 -1.19 -3.47 -5.47
C HIS A 50 -1.88 -4.78 -5.10
N ARG A 51 -1.51 -5.89 -5.74
CA ARG A 51 -2.03 -7.21 -5.39
C ARG A 51 -1.60 -7.61 -3.98
N ILE A 52 -0.32 -7.44 -3.64
CA ILE A 52 0.21 -7.72 -2.30
C ILE A 52 -0.48 -6.84 -1.26
N ALA A 53 -0.64 -5.54 -1.54
CA ALA A 53 -1.33 -4.62 -0.63
C ALA A 53 -2.78 -5.06 -0.33
N ARG A 54 -3.52 -5.49 -1.37
CA ARG A 54 -4.86 -6.05 -1.23
C ARG A 54 -4.89 -7.34 -0.42
N GLU A 55 -3.94 -8.25 -0.65
CA GLU A 55 -3.85 -9.52 0.08
C GLU A 55 -3.53 -9.31 1.56
N MET A 56 -2.83 -8.22 1.90
CA MET A 56 -2.48 -7.86 3.29
C MET A 56 -3.50 -6.92 3.96
N ASP A 57 -4.52 -6.46 3.25
CA ASP A 57 -5.47 -5.42 3.71
C ASP A 57 -4.76 -4.13 4.17
N VAL A 58 -3.82 -3.66 3.37
CA VAL A 58 -3.04 -2.43 3.64
C VAL A 58 -3.13 -1.44 2.48
N ASP A 59 -2.95 -0.17 2.80
CA ASP A 59 -2.76 0.86 1.80
C ASP A 59 -1.29 0.91 1.37
N ILE A 60 -1.04 1.23 0.10
CA ILE A 60 0.33 1.36 -0.41
C ILE A 60 0.44 2.58 -1.30
N ASN A 61 1.52 3.35 -1.12
CA ASN A 61 1.91 4.42 -2.01
C ASN A 61 3.18 4.01 -2.75
N ILE A 62 3.18 4.14 -4.08
CA ILE A 62 4.32 3.76 -4.92
C ILE A 62 5.06 5.03 -5.31
N THR A 63 6.30 5.15 -4.85
CA THR A 63 7.14 6.33 -5.12
C THR A 63 8.38 5.93 -5.91
N LEU A 64 8.58 6.59 -7.06
CA LEU A 64 9.74 6.38 -7.93
C LEU A 64 10.86 7.37 -7.62
N TYR A 65 12.08 6.86 -7.46
CA TYR A 65 13.30 7.63 -7.33
C TYR A 65 14.36 7.14 -8.31
N PRO A 66 15.37 7.96 -8.66
CA PRO A 66 16.56 7.46 -9.34
C PRO A 66 17.17 6.30 -8.54
N LEU A 67 17.64 5.25 -9.24
CA LEU A 67 18.11 4.00 -8.64
C LEU A 67 19.03 4.17 -7.41
N LYS A 68 20.03 5.05 -7.51
CA LYS A 68 20.95 5.33 -6.39
C LYS A 68 20.22 5.84 -5.14
N ARG A 69 19.23 6.73 -5.33
CA ARG A 69 18.42 7.28 -4.24
C ARG A 69 17.44 6.25 -3.70
N ALA A 70 16.78 5.49 -4.57
CA ALA A 70 15.90 4.39 -4.15
C ALA A 70 16.66 3.41 -3.24
N HIS A 71 17.85 2.99 -3.66
CA HIS A 71 18.71 2.10 -2.87
C HIS A 71 19.10 2.69 -1.51
N LEU A 72 19.49 3.96 -1.48
CA LEU A 72 19.85 4.65 -0.23
C LEU A 72 18.68 4.75 0.75
N ILE A 73 17.45 4.99 0.26
CA ILE A 73 16.28 5.05 1.13
C ILE A 73 15.94 3.65 1.65
N MET A 74 15.97 2.62 0.79
CA MET A 74 15.76 1.23 1.19
C MET A 74 16.72 0.76 2.29
N GLN A 75 17.97 1.23 2.27
CA GLN A 75 18.95 0.93 3.31
C GLN A 75 18.68 1.62 4.66
N ARG A 76 17.96 2.75 4.64
CA ARG A 76 17.76 3.60 5.83
C ARG A 76 16.47 3.31 6.59
N GLY A 77 15.48 2.69 5.95
CA GLY A 77 14.17 2.41 6.54
C GLY A 77 13.46 3.68 6.98
#